data_AF-A0A4Q3AYP3-F1
#
_entry.id   AF-A0A4Q3AYP3-F1
#
_cell.length_a   1.000
_cell.length_b   1.000
_cell.length_c   1.000
_cell.angle_alpha   90.00
_cell.angle_beta   90.00
_cell.angle_gamma   90.00
#
_symmetry.space_group_name_H-M   'P 1'
#
loop_
_entity.id
_entity.type
_entity.pdbx_description
1 polymer ?
#
loop_
_entity_poly.entity_id
_entity_poly.type
_entity_poly.pdbx_seq_one_letter_code
_entity_poly.pdbx_strand_id
1 'polypeptide(L)'
;MSFAWFAWHGLTLFQQAPVFFLNKLDISGNVLLSTGMAKCLISSGALRFTADAIFFLLPFALALSVFLQSRIVTFVALFTAIFNMAYAYVFSIFTFMSIEVFTAWMFVPFVFASSNTRTNYYLLHIVRIVFLLIFFSTALWKIRAGGVFNAEQLSAILLRQHASLLLSDEPYWFSQFLAFLIGNKTLSYTIYLLAFLLEFVFVIGLFTRRYDRLLIVSFVLFLVFDYLLMEINYFPWTPFLGCLIFSRCKEPGSEVRIEKQFVVHSS
;
A
#
# COMPACT_ATOMS: atom_id res chain seq x y z
N MET A 1 -11.16 -6.02 -4.88
CA MET A 1 -11.07 -7.31 -4.15
C MET A 1 -10.48 -7.17 -2.75
N SER A 2 -9.50 -6.30 -2.49
CA SER A 2 -8.79 -6.29 -1.20
C SER A 2 -9.61 -5.84 0.02
N PHE A 3 -10.62 -4.98 -0.15
CA PHE A 3 -11.38 -4.40 0.98
C PHE A 3 -12.67 -5.12 1.33
N ALA A 4 -13.30 -5.75 0.33
CA ALA A 4 -14.33 -6.75 0.58
C ALA A 4 -13.78 -7.88 1.46
N TRP A 5 -12.50 -8.21 1.33
CA TRP A 5 -11.82 -9.15 2.21
C TRP A 5 -11.81 -8.66 3.67
N PHE A 6 -11.48 -7.40 3.94
CA PHE A 6 -11.54 -6.83 5.30
C PHE A 6 -12.96 -6.90 5.89
N ALA A 7 -13.97 -6.47 5.12
CA ALA A 7 -15.36 -6.54 5.58
C ALA A 7 -15.83 -7.99 5.83
N TRP A 8 -15.44 -8.92 4.96
CA TRP A 8 -15.76 -10.35 5.09
C TRP A 8 -15.12 -10.97 6.34
N HIS A 9 -13.89 -10.57 6.68
CA HIS A 9 -13.15 -11.10 7.84
C HIS A 9 -13.46 -10.38 9.15
N GLY A 10 -14.49 -9.53 9.19
CA GLY A 10 -14.84 -8.81 10.42
C GLY A 10 -13.89 -7.65 10.75
N LEU A 11 -13.04 -7.23 9.81
CA LEU A 11 -11.98 -6.25 10.02
C LEU A 11 -12.45 -4.84 9.63
N THR A 12 -13.56 -4.41 10.21
CA THR A 12 -14.08 -3.03 10.10
C THR A 12 -14.13 -2.38 11.48
N LEU A 13 -14.15 -1.04 11.54
CA LEU A 13 -14.23 -0.34 12.83
C LEU A 13 -15.51 -0.70 13.59
N PHE A 14 -16.61 -0.84 12.86
CA PHE A 14 -17.89 -1.22 13.44
C PHE A 14 -17.85 -2.61 14.07
N GLN A 15 -17.33 -3.61 13.36
CA GLN A 15 -17.31 -5.01 13.81
C GLN A 15 -16.30 -5.27 14.93
N GLN A 16 -15.12 -4.65 14.89
CA GLN A 16 -14.09 -4.92 15.90
C GLN A 16 -14.41 -4.34 17.28
N ALA A 17 -15.23 -3.29 17.35
CA ALA A 17 -15.60 -2.61 18.59
C ALA A 17 -14.40 -2.40 19.55
N PRO A 18 -13.35 -1.69 19.10
CA PRO A 18 -12.10 -1.59 19.83
C PRO A 18 -12.29 -0.95 21.21
N VAL A 19 -11.78 -1.63 22.23
CA VAL A 19 -11.81 -1.18 23.64
C VAL A 19 -10.48 -0.53 24.05
N PHE A 20 -9.38 -0.90 23.37
CA PHE A 20 -8.03 -0.44 23.68
C PHE A 20 -7.40 0.29 22.49
N PHE A 21 -6.38 1.10 22.78
CA PHE A 21 -5.56 1.78 21.79
C PHE A 21 -4.17 1.14 21.75
N LEU A 22 -3.70 0.78 20.56
CA LEU A 22 -2.30 0.43 20.34
C LEU A 22 -1.56 1.72 19.96
N ASN A 23 -0.99 2.41 20.96
CA ASN A 23 -0.21 3.61 20.67
C ASN A 23 1.15 3.22 20.05
N LYS A 24 1.30 3.47 18.75
CA LYS A 24 2.59 3.40 18.07
C LYS A 24 3.34 4.70 18.32
N LEU A 25 4.66 4.64 18.50
CA LEU A 25 5.53 5.83 18.67
C LEU A 25 5.66 6.61 17.34
N ASP A 26 4.55 7.08 16.79
CA ASP A 26 4.46 7.90 15.58
C ASP A 26 3.86 9.27 15.94
N ILE A 27 4.53 10.35 15.52
CA ILE A 27 4.10 11.74 15.73
C ILE A 27 2.72 11.96 15.09
N SER A 28 2.50 11.44 13.87
CA SER A 28 1.23 11.62 13.16
C SER A 28 0.07 10.97 13.88
N GLY A 29 0.28 9.74 14.39
CA GLY A 29 -0.70 9.04 15.22
C GLY A 29 -1.03 9.81 16.50
N ASN A 30 -0.02 10.34 17.19
CA ASN A 30 -0.21 11.13 18.41
C ASN A 30 -0.96 12.44 18.16
N VAL A 31 -0.66 13.15 17.06
CA VAL A 31 -1.41 14.35 16.65
C VAL A 31 -2.87 13.98 16.40
N LEU A 32 -3.15 12.89 15.69
CA LEU A 32 -4.52 12.46 15.45
C LEU A 32 -5.25 12.09 16.74
N LEU A 33 -4.58 11.41 17.69
CA LEU A 33 -5.15 11.10 19.00
C LEU A 33 -5.48 12.35 19.81
N SER A 34 -4.66 13.41 19.72
CA SER A 34 -4.89 14.68 20.42
C SER A 34 -6.16 15.41 19.95
N THR A 35 -6.65 15.14 18.73
CA THR A 35 -7.91 15.74 18.23
C THR A 35 -9.15 15.21 18.95
N GLY A 36 -9.04 14.09 19.67
CA GLY A 36 -10.19 13.41 20.29
C GLY A 36 -11.06 12.62 19.31
N MET A 37 -10.74 12.60 18.01
CA MET A 37 -11.52 11.87 16.99
C MET A 37 -11.65 10.38 17.32
N ALA A 38 -10.56 9.76 17.80
CA ALA A 38 -10.55 8.36 18.18
C ALA A 38 -11.52 8.07 19.35
N LYS A 39 -11.58 8.96 20.36
CA LYS A 39 -12.51 8.84 21.50
C LYS A 39 -13.97 8.97 21.04
N CYS A 40 -14.24 9.89 20.12
CA CYS A 40 -15.57 10.09 19.53
C CYS A 40 -16.04 8.85 18.73
N LEU A 41 -15.13 8.23 17.96
CA LEU A 41 -15.45 7.01 17.21
C LEU A 41 -15.74 5.81 18.14
N ILE A 42 -14.99 5.65 19.23
CA ILE A 42 -15.25 4.55 20.18
C ILE A 42 -16.61 4.70 20.87
N SER A 43 -16.98 5.93 21.26
CA SER A 43 -18.19 6.16 22.05
C SER A 43 -19.50 5.87 21.31
N SER A 44 -19.49 5.81 19.96
CA SER A 44 -20.70 5.61 19.17
C SER A 44 -20.51 4.54 18.08
N GLY A 45 -21.32 3.48 18.14
CA GLY A 45 -21.38 2.47 17.08
C GLY A 45 -21.81 3.05 15.73
N ALA A 46 -22.72 4.04 15.74
CA ALA A 46 -23.20 4.69 14.52
C ALA A 46 -22.09 5.47 13.80
N LEU A 47 -21.19 6.13 14.55
CA LEU A 47 -20.06 6.84 13.95
C LEU A 47 -19.05 5.89 13.31
N ARG A 48 -18.79 4.73 13.93
CA ARG A 48 -17.93 3.69 13.34
C ARG A 48 -18.50 3.16 12.03
N PHE A 49 -19.79 2.79 12.05
CA PHE A 49 -20.48 2.35 10.84
C PHE A 49 -20.46 3.42 9.74
N THR A 50 -20.71 4.68 10.10
CA THR A 50 -20.67 5.79 9.15
C THR A 50 -19.28 6.00 8.57
N ALA A 51 -18.23 5.91 9.39
CA ALA A 51 -16.85 6.01 8.94
C ALA A 51 -16.48 4.88 7.97
N ASP A 52 -16.85 3.64 8.29
CA ASP A 52 -16.68 2.49 7.40
C ASP A 52 -17.43 2.71 6.08
N ALA A 53 -18.71 3.12 6.14
CA ALA A 53 -19.52 3.38 4.95
C ALA A 53 -18.92 4.48 4.06
N ILE A 54 -18.49 5.61 4.64
CA ILE A 54 -17.84 6.70 3.89
C ILE A 54 -16.56 6.20 3.25
N PHE A 55 -15.74 5.45 3.98
CA PHE A 55 -14.50 4.87 3.46
C PHE A 55 -14.75 4.00 2.22
N PHE A 56 -15.79 3.18 2.21
CA PHE A 56 -16.15 2.35 1.06
C PHE A 56 -16.79 3.12 -0.10
N LEU A 57 -17.61 4.12 0.20
CA LEU A 57 -18.35 4.88 -0.81
C LEU A 57 -17.49 5.93 -1.52
N LEU A 58 -16.47 6.50 -0.86
CA LEU A 58 -15.65 7.56 -1.45
C LEU A 58 -14.88 7.15 -2.71
N PRO A 59 -14.20 5.99 -2.76
CA PRO A 59 -13.57 5.53 -4.00
C PRO A 59 -14.56 5.33 -5.15
N PHE A 60 -15.78 4.87 -4.84
CA PHE A 60 -16.84 4.73 -5.85
C PHE A 60 -17.33 6.10 -6.33
N ALA A 61 -17.56 7.05 -5.41
CA ALA A 61 -17.92 8.42 -5.76
C ALA A 61 -16.84 9.10 -6.60
N LEU A 62 -15.56 8.87 -6.27
CA LEU A 62 -14.43 9.34 -7.07
C LEU A 62 -14.45 8.73 -8.47
N ALA A 63 -14.58 7.41 -8.60
CA ALA A 63 -14.65 6.74 -9.89
C ALA A 63 -15.81 7.26 -10.75
N LEU A 64 -16.99 7.44 -10.15
CA LEU A 64 -18.15 8.01 -10.83
C LEU A 64 -17.90 9.47 -11.25
N SER A 65 -17.27 10.28 -10.39
CA SER A 65 -16.95 11.68 -10.73
C SER A 65 -15.95 11.80 -11.89
N VAL A 66 -14.99 10.88 -11.98
CA VAL A 66 -14.04 10.78 -13.10
C VAL A 66 -14.75 10.34 -14.37
N PHE A 67 -15.61 9.32 -14.28
CA PHE A 67 -16.38 8.80 -15.43
C PHE A 67 -17.33 9.86 -16.02
N LEU A 68 -18.01 10.61 -15.15
CA LEU A 68 -18.92 11.69 -15.53
C LEU A 68 -18.21 13.02 -15.87
N GLN A 69 -16.86 13.06 -15.80
CA GLN A 69 -16.05 14.25 -16.05
C GLN A 69 -16.51 15.48 -15.25
N SER A 70 -16.90 15.26 -14.00
CA SER A 70 -17.48 16.32 -13.17
C SER A 70 -16.43 17.36 -12.76
N ARG A 71 -16.87 18.63 -12.65
CA ARG A 71 -16.01 19.74 -12.18
C ARG A 71 -15.54 19.57 -10.74
N ILE A 72 -16.21 18.75 -9.94
CA ILE A 72 -15.89 18.52 -8.53
C ILE A 72 -14.85 17.40 -8.31
N VAL A 73 -14.35 16.75 -9.38
CA VAL A 73 -13.46 15.59 -9.28
C VAL A 73 -12.23 15.86 -8.40
N THR A 74 -11.62 17.04 -8.52
CA THR A 74 -10.47 17.46 -7.70
C THR A 74 -10.80 17.47 -6.21
N PHE A 75 -11.96 18.03 -5.85
CA PHE A 75 -12.38 18.10 -4.45
C PHE A 75 -12.67 16.70 -3.90
N VAL A 76 -13.38 15.87 -4.67
CA VAL A 76 -13.69 14.48 -4.28
C VAL A 76 -12.40 13.67 -4.12
N ALA A 77 -11.42 13.84 -5.01
CA ALA A 77 -10.13 13.17 -4.95
C ALA A 77 -9.33 13.54 -3.69
N LEU A 78 -9.20 14.84 -3.41
CA LEU A 78 -8.49 15.33 -2.22
C LEU A 78 -9.19 14.90 -0.93
N PHE A 79 -10.52 15.02 -0.86
CA PHE A 79 -11.29 14.56 0.28
C PHE A 79 -11.15 13.05 0.49
N THR A 80 -11.20 12.26 -0.59
CA THR A 80 -10.98 10.80 -0.53
C THR A 80 -9.59 10.47 0.00
N ALA A 81 -8.53 11.14 -0.48
CA ALA A 81 -7.17 10.90 0.01
C ALA A 81 -7.02 11.21 1.51
N ILE A 82 -7.46 12.40 1.93
CA ILE A 82 -7.33 12.86 3.32
C ILE A 82 -8.16 11.98 4.25
N PHE A 83 -9.41 11.68 3.87
CA PHE A 83 -10.29 10.82 4.66
C PHE A 83 -9.70 9.40 4.78
N ASN A 84 -9.24 8.80 3.68
CA ASN A 84 -8.63 7.48 3.70
C ASN A 84 -7.38 7.44 4.57
N MET A 85 -6.55 8.48 4.54
CA MET A 85 -5.36 8.58 5.39
C MET A 85 -5.75 8.66 6.88
N ALA A 86 -6.71 9.52 7.23
CA ALA A 86 -7.18 9.64 8.61
C ALA A 86 -7.83 8.33 9.10
N TYR A 87 -8.67 7.71 8.26
CA TYR A 87 -9.30 6.43 8.54
C TYR A 87 -8.25 5.32 8.74
N ALA A 88 -7.29 5.18 7.82
CA ALA A 88 -6.23 4.19 7.91
C ALA A 88 -5.38 4.34 9.17
N TYR A 89 -5.08 5.59 9.57
CA TYR A 89 -4.40 5.87 10.82
C TYR A 89 -5.21 5.40 12.02
N VAL A 90 -6.47 5.83 12.14
CA VAL A 90 -7.35 5.41 13.24
C VAL A 90 -7.49 3.89 13.28
N PHE A 91 -7.70 3.27 12.13
CA PHE A 91 -7.79 1.83 11.99
C PHE A 91 -6.51 1.14 12.47
N SER A 92 -5.33 1.67 12.13
CA SER A 92 -4.05 1.08 12.56
C SER A 92 -3.75 1.22 14.06
N ILE A 93 -4.43 2.13 14.75
CA ILE A 93 -4.34 2.32 16.21
C ILE A 93 -5.30 1.35 16.93
N PHE A 94 -6.46 1.10 16.35
CA PHE A 94 -7.47 0.23 16.94
C PHE A 94 -7.28 -1.25 16.64
N THR A 95 -6.59 -1.55 15.55
CA THR A 95 -6.41 -2.90 15.05
C THR A 95 -4.92 -3.27 15.06
N PHE A 96 -4.62 -4.56 14.97
CA PHE A 96 -3.25 -5.03 14.74
C PHE A 96 -2.74 -4.75 13.31
N MET A 97 -3.63 -4.31 12.40
CA MET A 97 -3.27 -4.03 11.02
C MET A 97 -2.41 -2.78 10.93
N SER A 98 -1.35 -2.85 10.15
CA SER A 98 -0.46 -1.71 9.99
C SER A 98 -0.95 -0.74 8.91
N ILE A 99 -0.63 0.54 9.09
CA ILE A 99 -1.08 1.62 8.20
C ILE A 99 -0.60 1.42 6.76
N GLU A 100 0.56 0.78 6.60
CA GLU A 100 1.19 0.49 5.33
C GLU A 100 0.26 -0.30 4.42
N VAL A 101 -0.60 -1.16 4.97
CA VAL A 101 -1.57 -1.93 4.16
C VAL A 101 -2.50 -1.02 3.36
N PHE A 102 -2.74 0.21 3.81
CA PHE A 102 -3.63 1.17 3.16
C PHE A 102 -2.92 2.16 2.23
N THR A 103 -1.61 2.08 2.06
CA THR A 103 -0.81 3.12 1.38
C THR A 103 -1.32 3.48 -0.01
N ALA A 104 -1.71 2.50 -0.85
CA ALA A 104 -2.28 2.80 -2.17
C ALA A 104 -3.60 3.59 -2.09
N TRP A 105 -4.43 3.33 -1.10
CA TRP A 105 -5.72 4.02 -0.91
C TRP A 105 -5.54 5.48 -0.47
N MET A 106 -4.41 5.80 0.15
CA MET A 106 -4.04 7.17 0.50
C MET A 106 -3.54 7.94 -0.73
N PHE A 107 -2.71 7.30 -1.57
CA PHE A 107 -1.99 8.02 -2.63
C PHE A 107 -2.67 7.98 -4.00
N VAL A 108 -3.36 6.90 -4.36
CA VAL A 108 -4.00 6.75 -5.68
C VAL A 108 -5.08 7.81 -5.96
N PRO A 109 -5.92 8.24 -4.99
CA PRO A 109 -6.88 9.30 -5.25
C PRO A 109 -6.23 10.59 -5.77
N PHE A 110 -5.00 10.91 -5.35
CA PHE A 110 -4.29 12.09 -5.85
C PHE A 110 -4.01 12.05 -7.35
N VAL A 111 -3.97 10.88 -7.99
CA VAL A 111 -3.84 10.77 -9.47
C VAL A 111 -5.00 11.45 -10.18
N PHE A 112 -6.18 11.50 -9.55
CA PHE A 112 -7.41 12.08 -10.08
C PHE A 112 -7.68 13.49 -9.55
N ALA A 113 -6.70 14.13 -8.90
CA ALA A 113 -6.85 15.49 -8.38
C ALA A 113 -6.92 16.57 -9.47
N SER A 114 -6.80 16.22 -10.75
CA SER A 114 -7.01 17.14 -11.87
C SER A 114 -7.97 16.55 -12.90
N SER A 115 -8.72 17.41 -13.58
CA SER A 115 -9.49 17.04 -14.77
C SER A 115 -8.65 17.03 -16.04
N ASN A 116 -7.45 17.64 -16.01
CA ASN A 116 -6.57 17.71 -17.17
C ASN A 116 -5.76 16.42 -17.33
N THR A 117 -5.91 15.75 -18.48
CA THR A 117 -5.19 14.51 -18.82
C THR A 117 -3.68 14.64 -18.69
N ARG A 118 -3.11 15.80 -19.05
CA ARG A 118 -1.66 16.05 -18.94
C ARG A 118 -1.20 16.13 -17.49
N THR A 119 -2.00 16.78 -16.63
CA THR A 119 -1.71 16.85 -15.19
C THR A 119 -1.81 15.47 -14.55
N ASN A 120 -2.85 14.70 -14.87
CA ASN A 120 -3.02 13.33 -14.36
C ASN A 120 -1.88 12.41 -14.79
N TYR A 121 -1.37 12.58 -16.02
CA TYR A 121 -0.16 11.89 -16.47
C TYR A 121 1.04 12.16 -15.55
N TYR A 122 1.32 13.43 -15.21
CA TYR A 122 2.41 13.75 -14.28
C TYR A 122 2.14 13.29 -12.84
N LEU A 123 0.90 13.41 -12.36
CA LEU A 123 0.51 12.91 -11.04
C LEU A 123 0.72 11.39 -10.93
N LEU A 124 0.41 10.63 -11.99
CA LEU A 124 0.70 9.20 -12.05
C LEU A 124 2.21 8.91 -11.96
N HIS A 125 3.06 9.73 -12.60
CA HIS A 125 4.51 9.62 -12.46
C HIS A 125 5.01 9.96 -11.05
N ILE A 126 4.41 10.95 -10.40
CA ILE A 126 4.72 11.27 -8.99
C ILE A 126 4.35 10.08 -8.09
N VAL A 127 3.15 9.53 -8.25
CA VAL A 127 2.71 8.37 -7.47
C VAL A 127 3.56 7.13 -7.77
N ARG A 128 4.00 6.93 -9.02
CA ARG A 128 5.02 5.91 -9.36
C ARG A 128 6.30 6.13 -8.55
N ILE A 129 6.84 7.34 -8.50
CA ILE A 129 8.07 7.63 -7.76
C ILE A 129 7.88 7.37 -6.26
N VAL A 130 6.76 7.80 -5.67
CA VAL A 130 6.41 7.52 -4.27
C VAL A 130 6.38 6.01 -4.00
N PHE A 131 5.71 5.24 -4.86
CA PHE A 131 5.66 3.79 -4.77
C PHE A 131 7.06 3.13 -4.80
N LEU A 132 7.91 3.54 -5.74
CA LEU A 132 9.29 3.04 -5.84
C LEU A 132 10.13 3.42 -4.61
N LEU A 133 9.96 4.64 -4.10
CA LEU A 133 10.64 5.12 -2.90
C LEU A 133 10.23 4.34 -1.65
N ILE A 134 8.95 3.96 -1.54
CA ILE A 134 8.48 3.16 -0.40
C ILE A 134 9.19 1.80 -0.37
N PHE A 135 9.20 1.07 -1.49
CA PHE A 135 9.89 -0.23 -1.59
C PHE A 135 11.41 -0.11 -1.37
N PHE A 136 12.03 0.92 -1.93
CA PHE A 136 13.44 1.14 -1.68
C PHE A 136 13.72 1.47 -0.20
N SER A 137 12.86 2.28 0.42
CA SER A 137 12.94 2.63 1.84
C SER A 137 12.78 1.42 2.76
N THR A 138 11.88 0.48 2.46
CA THR A 138 11.74 -0.76 3.24
C THR A 138 13.01 -1.60 3.19
N ALA A 139 13.66 -1.69 2.01
CA ALA A 139 14.96 -2.35 1.88
C ALA A 139 16.05 -1.66 2.74
N LEU A 140 16.13 -0.33 2.69
CA LEU A 140 17.07 0.44 3.52
C LEU A 140 16.83 0.23 5.02
N TRP A 141 15.57 0.12 5.44
CA TRP A 141 15.24 -0.19 6.82
C TRP A 141 15.73 -1.56 7.27
N LYS A 142 15.71 -2.58 6.39
CA LYS A 142 16.28 -3.90 6.69
C LYS A 142 17.79 -3.86 6.89
N ILE A 143 18.49 -3.03 6.13
CA ILE A 143 19.94 -2.79 6.32
C ILE A 143 20.17 -2.08 7.66
N ARG A 144 19.47 -0.97 7.90
CA ARG A 144 19.64 -0.16 9.12
C ARG A 144 19.30 -0.94 10.39
N ALA A 145 18.30 -1.80 10.36
CA ALA A 145 17.94 -2.67 11.49
C ALA A 145 18.95 -3.81 11.71
N GLY A 146 19.95 -3.98 10.85
CA GLY A 146 20.94 -5.06 10.91
C GLY A 146 20.39 -6.42 10.45
N GLY A 147 19.14 -6.48 9.96
CA GLY A 147 18.48 -7.73 9.61
C GLY A 147 19.18 -8.48 8.47
N VAL A 148 19.73 -7.76 7.50
CA VAL A 148 20.49 -8.37 6.37
C VAL A 148 21.77 -9.07 6.83
N PHE A 149 22.33 -8.67 7.98
CA PHE A 149 23.55 -9.24 8.53
C PHE A 149 23.29 -10.32 9.59
N ASN A 150 22.02 -10.60 9.89
CA ASN A 150 21.62 -11.59 10.89
C ASN A 150 20.96 -12.80 10.20
N ALA A 151 21.66 -13.94 10.20
CA ALA A 151 21.18 -15.19 9.60
C ALA A 151 19.89 -15.73 10.26
N GLU A 152 19.59 -15.32 11.48
CA GLU A 152 18.42 -15.80 12.23
C GLU A 152 17.21 -14.89 12.08
N GLN A 153 17.32 -13.78 11.35
CA GLN A 153 16.30 -12.74 11.31
C GLN A 153 14.93 -13.26 10.85
N LEU A 154 14.87 -13.99 9.72
CA LEU A 154 13.59 -14.50 9.22
C LEU A 154 13.04 -15.62 10.10
N SER A 155 13.88 -16.54 10.59
CA SER A 155 13.44 -17.59 11.52
C SER A 155 12.82 -17.00 12.79
N ALA A 156 13.43 -15.94 13.34
CA ALA A 156 12.90 -15.24 14.50
C ALA A 156 11.58 -14.51 14.21
N ILE A 157 11.45 -13.90 13.02
CA ILE A 157 10.22 -13.25 12.58
C ILE A 157 9.08 -14.28 12.44
N LEU A 158 9.32 -15.39 11.73
CA LEU A 158 8.33 -16.45 11.53
C LEU A 158 7.91 -17.07 12.87
N LEU A 159 8.87 -17.36 13.75
CA LEU A 159 8.59 -17.89 15.08
C LEU A 159 7.69 -16.94 15.89
N ARG A 160 7.98 -15.64 15.85
CA ARG A 160 7.22 -14.64 16.61
C ARG A 160 5.82 -14.43 16.05
N GLN A 161 5.67 -14.35 14.73
CA GLN A 161 4.38 -14.11 14.09
C GLN A 161 3.45 -15.31 14.20
N HIS A 162 3.99 -16.52 14.05
CA HIS A 162 3.23 -17.76 14.02
C HIS A 162 3.29 -18.55 15.33
N ALA A 163 3.69 -17.92 16.43
CA ALA A 163 3.85 -18.58 17.73
C ALA A 163 2.57 -19.29 18.19
N SER A 164 1.40 -18.67 18.02
CA SER A 164 0.11 -19.26 18.39
C SER A 164 -0.22 -20.51 17.56
N LEU A 165 0.09 -20.49 16.26
CA LEU A 165 -0.12 -21.61 15.35
C LEU A 165 0.87 -22.76 15.61
N LEU A 166 2.11 -22.45 15.99
CA LEU A 166 3.11 -23.45 16.34
C LEU A 166 2.84 -24.12 17.70
N LEU A 167 2.08 -23.46 18.57
CA LEU A 167 1.67 -23.98 19.88
C LEU A 167 0.35 -24.76 19.85
N SER A 168 -0.42 -24.67 18.77
CA SER A 168 -1.66 -25.45 18.64
C SER A 168 -1.34 -26.93 18.39
N ASP A 169 -2.00 -27.83 19.13
CA ASP A 169 -1.76 -29.28 19.07
C ASP A 169 -2.18 -29.91 17.72
N GLU A 170 -2.94 -29.20 16.89
CA GLU A 170 -3.41 -29.71 15.61
C GLU A 170 -2.30 -29.64 14.53
N PRO A 171 -1.89 -30.78 13.95
CA PRO A 171 -0.84 -30.81 12.95
C PRO A 171 -1.35 -30.30 11.59
N TYR A 172 -1.16 -29.01 11.34
CA TYR A 172 -1.39 -28.41 10.03
C TYR A 172 -0.16 -28.53 9.13
N TRP A 173 -0.36 -28.78 7.82
CA TRP A 173 0.74 -28.83 6.86
C TRP A 173 1.55 -27.51 6.84
N PHE A 174 0.88 -26.38 7.05
CA PHE A 174 1.49 -25.07 7.08
C PHE A 174 2.36 -24.86 8.33
N SER A 175 1.93 -25.34 9.51
CA SER A 175 2.74 -25.26 10.72
C SER A 175 4.00 -26.12 10.62
N GLN A 176 3.92 -27.30 9.98
CA GLN A 176 5.09 -28.13 9.69
C GLN A 176 6.05 -27.46 8.71
N PHE A 177 5.51 -26.81 7.66
CA PHE A 177 6.32 -26.03 6.72
C PHE A 177 7.03 -24.85 7.39
N LEU A 178 6.34 -24.11 8.27
CA LEU A 178 6.94 -23.04 9.06
C LEU A 178 8.02 -23.56 10.01
N ALA A 179 7.75 -24.67 10.72
CA ALA A 179 8.72 -25.31 11.60
C ALA A 179 9.98 -25.75 10.83
N PHE A 180 9.81 -26.29 9.61
CA PHE A 180 10.91 -26.62 8.71
C PHE A 180 11.74 -25.39 8.34
N LEU A 181 11.10 -24.28 7.94
CA LEU A 181 11.81 -23.04 7.62
C LEU A 181 12.56 -22.48 8.85
N ILE A 182 11.91 -22.44 10.01
CA ILE A 182 12.50 -21.96 11.27
C ILE A 182 13.73 -22.79 11.63
N GLY A 183 13.66 -24.11 11.52
CA GLY A 183 14.78 -25.02 11.76
C GLY A 183 15.93 -24.89 10.76
N ASN A 184 15.63 -24.58 9.50
CA ASN A 184 16.63 -24.41 8.43
C ASN A 184 17.06 -22.94 8.27
N LYS A 185 17.87 -22.45 9.22
CA LYS A 185 18.36 -21.05 9.27
C LYS A 185 18.97 -20.56 7.94
N THR A 186 19.78 -21.37 7.26
CA THR A 186 20.39 -20.99 5.98
C THR A 186 19.36 -20.76 4.86
N LEU A 187 18.35 -21.62 4.79
CA LEU A 187 17.27 -21.48 3.81
C LEU A 187 16.44 -20.22 4.12
N SER A 188 16.07 -20.03 5.38
CA SER A 188 15.36 -18.84 5.84
C SER A 188 16.15 -17.55 5.58
N TYR A 189 17.46 -17.55 5.85
CA TYR A 189 18.32 -16.41 5.52
C TYR A 189 18.37 -16.14 4.01
N THR A 190 18.45 -17.18 3.18
CA THR A 190 18.46 -17.05 1.72
C THR A 190 17.15 -16.42 1.22
N ILE A 191 16.01 -16.88 1.75
CA ILE A 191 14.69 -16.31 1.43
C ILE A 191 14.62 -14.84 1.87
N TYR A 192 15.11 -14.52 3.07
CA TYR A 192 15.17 -13.15 3.57
C TYR A 192 16.00 -12.23 2.67
N LEU A 193 17.16 -12.72 2.24
CA LEU A 193 18.06 -11.98 1.35
C LEU A 193 17.42 -11.77 -0.03
N LEU A 194 16.74 -12.78 -0.57
CA LEU A 194 15.98 -12.65 -1.82
C LEU A 194 14.85 -11.61 -1.70
N ALA A 195 14.11 -11.62 -0.60
CA ALA A 195 13.07 -10.63 -0.33
C ALA A 195 13.66 -9.21 -0.22
N PHE A 196 14.78 -9.04 0.47
CA PHE A 196 15.51 -7.77 0.52
C PHE A 196 15.96 -7.32 -0.87
N LEU A 197 16.56 -8.20 -1.68
CA LEU A 197 17.02 -7.86 -3.03
C LEU A 197 15.86 -7.47 -3.94
N LEU A 198 14.72 -8.16 -3.82
CA LEU A 198 13.52 -7.87 -4.57
C LEU A 198 13.06 -6.42 -4.33
N GLU A 199 13.00 -5.99 -3.06
CA GLU A 199 12.67 -4.61 -2.70
C GLU A 199 13.74 -3.62 -3.14
N PHE A 200 15.02 -3.95 -2.94
CA PHE A 200 16.14 -3.07 -3.26
C PHE A 200 16.20 -2.72 -4.76
N VAL A 201 15.86 -3.66 -5.64
CA VAL A 201 15.84 -3.47 -7.10
C VAL A 201 14.88 -2.35 -7.55
N PHE A 202 13.91 -1.94 -6.72
CA PHE A 202 13.02 -0.81 -7.03
C PHE A 202 13.76 0.52 -7.20
N VAL A 203 14.98 0.65 -6.67
CA VAL A 203 15.85 1.81 -6.89
C VAL A 203 16.12 2.04 -8.38
N ILE A 204 16.20 0.98 -9.19
CA ILE A 204 16.42 1.08 -10.64
C ILE A 204 15.27 1.83 -11.31
N GLY A 205 14.05 1.65 -10.81
CA GLY A 205 12.85 2.33 -11.31
C GLY A 205 12.90 3.85 -11.15
N LEU A 206 13.69 4.37 -10.21
CA LEU A 206 13.87 5.81 -10.01
C LEU A 206 14.66 6.44 -11.16
N PHE A 207 15.64 5.70 -11.69
CA PHE A 207 16.51 6.19 -12.75
C PHE A 207 15.99 5.87 -14.16
N THR A 208 15.23 4.79 -14.33
CA THR A 208 14.76 4.38 -15.67
C THR A 208 13.41 3.67 -15.64
N ARG A 209 12.64 3.81 -16.73
CA ARG A 209 11.34 3.15 -16.95
C ARG A 209 11.46 1.84 -17.76
N ARG A 210 12.64 1.56 -18.30
CA ARG A 210 12.90 0.40 -19.16
C ARG A 210 12.54 -0.92 -18.47
N TYR A 211 12.80 -0.99 -17.17
CA TYR A 211 12.63 -2.19 -16.35
C TYR A 211 11.28 -2.29 -15.63
N ASP A 212 10.31 -1.41 -15.90
CA ASP A 212 9.01 -1.44 -15.18
C ASP A 212 8.28 -2.78 -15.28
N ARG A 213 8.43 -3.55 -16.37
CA ARG A 213 7.89 -4.92 -16.45
C ARG A 213 8.50 -5.86 -15.42
N LEU A 214 9.82 -5.78 -15.22
CA LEU A 214 10.51 -6.57 -14.20
C LEU A 214 10.04 -6.16 -12.81
N LEU A 215 9.90 -4.85 -12.55
CA LEU A 215 9.38 -4.33 -11.28
C LEU A 215 7.95 -4.78 -10.99
N ILE A 216 7.09 -4.88 -12.01
CA ILE A 216 5.73 -5.47 -11.88
C ILE A 216 5.82 -6.92 -11.44
N VAL A 217 6.66 -7.74 -12.09
CA VAL A 217 6.84 -9.15 -11.73
C VAL A 217 7.38 -9.28 -10.30
N SER A 218 8.41 -8.51 -9.97
CA SER A 218 8.95 -8.44 -8.60
C SER A 218 7.87 -8.08 -7.59
N PHE A 219 7.08 -7.05 -7.85
CA PHE A 219 5.99 -6.63 -6.96
C PHE A 219 4.94 -7.74 -6.75
N VAL A 220 4.54 -8.43 -7.82
CA VAL A 220 3.57 -9.53 -7.72
C VAL A 220 4.16 -10.70 -6.91
N LEU A 221 5.44 -11.04 -7.14
CA LEU A 221 6.12 -12.05 -6.34
C LEU A 221 6.15 -11.65 -4.86
N PHE A 222 6.49 -10.40 -4.55
CA PHE A 222 6.44 -9.86 -3.18
C PHE A 222 5.06 -10.06 -2.54
N LEU A 223 3.97 -9.62 -3.21
CA LEU A 223 2.62 -9.79 -2.68
C LEU A 223 2.26 -11.25 -2.37
N VAL A 224 2.66 -12.18 -3.24
CA VAL A 224 2.38 -13.61 -3.06
C VAL A 224 3.19 -14.19 -1.91
N PHE A 225 4.49 -13.89 -1.84
CA PHE A 225 5.36 -14.43 -0.78
C PHE A 225 5.05 -13.85 0.60
N ASP A 226 4.77 -12.54 0.69
CA ASP A 226 4.33 -11.92 1.95
C ASP A 226 3.00 -12.51 2.44
N TYR A 227 2.06 -12.78 1.52
CA TYR A 227 0.82 -13.44 1.90
C TYR A 227 1.04 -14.89 2.36
N LEU A 228 1.85 -15.67 1.64
CA LEU A 228 2.06 -17.09 1.94
C LEU A 228 2.93 -17.33 3.19
N LEU A 229 3.97 -16.51 3.42
CA LEU A 229 4.91 -16.72 4.52
C LEU A 229 4.54 -15.92 5.77
N MET A 230 4.15 -14.67 5.58
CA MET A 230 3.94 -13.71 6.67
C MET A 230 2.46 -13.51 6.99
N GLU A 231 1.55 -14.03 6.17
CA GLU A 231 0.10 -13.81 6.24
C GLU A 231 -0.30 -12.33 6.20
N ILE A 232 0.55 -11.47 5.61
CA ILE A 232 0.25 -10.04 5.49
C ILE A 232 -0.44 -9.77 4.16
N ASN A 233 -1.67 -9.28 4.24
CA ASN A 233 -2.48 -8.96 3.06
C ASN A 233 -2.11 -7.58 2.46
N TYR A 234 -1.10 -7.56 1.58
CA TYR A 234 -0.74 -6.36 0.80
C TYR A 234 -1.47 -6.23 -0.55
N PHE A 235 -2.48 -7.07 -0.85
CA PHE A 235 -3.28 -6.92 -2.08
C PHE A 235 -3.93 -5.53 -2.27
N PRO A 236 -4.24 -4.74 -1.22
CA PRO A 236 -4.64 -3.34 -1.41
C PRO A 236 -3.65 -2.48 -2.19
N TRP A 237 -2.39 -2.88 -2.34
CA TRP A 237 -1.37 -2.14 -3.09
C TRP A 237 -1.42 -2.37 -4.60
N THR A 238 -2.19 -3.34 -5.07
CA THR A 238 -2.35 -3.64 -6.51
C THR A 238 -2.67 -2.43 -7.40
N PRO A 239 -3.38 -1.37 -6.96
CA PRO A 239 -3.55 -0.16 -7.78
C PRO A 239 -2.23 0.51 -8.21
N PHE A 240 -1.14 0.39 -7.45
CA PHE A 240 0.17 0.92 -7.84
C PHE A 240 0.76 0.23 -9.07
N LEU A 241 0.33 -1.00 -9.40
CA LEU A 241 0.69 -1.64 -10.67
C LEU A 241 0.24 -0.81 -11.87
N GLY A 242 -0.91 -0.14 -11.76
CA GLY A 242 -1.37 0.79 -12.78
C GLY A 242 -0.33 1.88 -13.05
N CYS A 243 0.28 2.44 -12.01
CA CYS A 243 1.30 3.47 -12.14
C CYS A 243 2.54 2.99 -12.92
N LEU A 244 2.94 1.72 -12.75
CA LEU A 244 4.05 1.12 -13.52
C LEU A 244 3.67 0.78 -14.96
N ILE A 245 2.42 0.37 -15.21
CA ILE A 245 1.93 0.06 -16.55
C ILE A 245 1.82 1.34 -17.39
N PHE A 246 1.20 2.38 -16.83
CA PHE A 246 0.95 3.65 -17.52
C PHE A 246 2.19 4.53 -17.66
N SER A 247 3.29 4.25 -16.94
CA SER A 247 4.53 5.03 -17.04
C SER A 247 5.15 5.04 -18.44
N ARG A 248 4.78 4.07 -19.27
CA ARG A 248 5.26 3.87 -20.65
C ARG A 248 4.44 4.61 -21.69
N CYS A 249 3.29 5.15 -21.31
CA CYS A 249 2.47 5.93 -22.21
C CYS A 249 3.20 7.24 -22.57
N LYS A 250 3.02 7.69 -23.82
CA LYS A 250 3.54 8.99 -24.26
C LYS A 250 2.77 10.11 -23.56
N GLU A 251 3.43 11.25 -23.42
CA GLU A 251 2.78 12.46 -22.90
C GLU A 251 1.65 12.89 -23.86
N PRO A 252 0.42 13.13 -23.34
CA PRO A 252 -0.69 13.58 -24.15
C PRO A 252 -0.41 14.96 -24.75
N GLY A 253 -0.57 15.10 -26.08
CA GLY A 253 -0.37 16.37 -26.81
C GLY A 253 1.03 16.62 -27.37
N SER A 254 1.95 15.66 -27.24
CA SER A 254 3.33 15.78 -27.78
C SER A 254 3.40 15.70 -29.32
N GLU A 255 2.39 15.12 -29.99
CA GLU A 255 2.40 14.89 -31.45
C GLU A 255 2.04 16.16 -32.26
N VAL A 256 1.27 17.10 -31.70
CA VAL A 256 0.76 18.29 -32.43
C VAL A 256 1.83 19.37 -32.65
N ARG A 257 2.94 19.37 -31.91
CA ARG A 257 3.97 20.42 -32.02
C ARG A 257 4.92 20.25 -33.19
N ILE A 258 5.13 19.04 -33.67
CA ILE A 258 6.13 18.79 -34.73
C ILE A 258 5.60 19.28 -36.08
N GLU A 259 4.33 19.07 -36.40
CA GLU A 259 3.75 19.52 -37.68
C GLU A 259 3.72 21.05 -37.82
N LYS A 260 3.52 21.81 -36.74
CA LYS A 260 3.52 23.29 -36.83
C LYS A 260 4.90 23.91 -37.01
N GLN A 261 5.99 23.22 -36.68
CA GLN A 261 7.34 23.73 -36.92
C GLN A 261 7.82 23.51 -38.35
N PHE A 262 7.31 22.50 -39.06
CA PHE A 262 7.70 22.25 -40.46
C PHE A 262 6.97 23.12 -41.49
N VAL A 263 5.83 23.71 -41.14
CA VAL A 263 5.03 24.54 -42.07
C VAL A 263 5.53 26.00 -42.17
N VAL A 264 6.37 26.48 -41.24
CA VAL A 264 6.78 27.90 -41.17
C VAL A 264 8.07 28.22 -41.95
N HIS A 265 8.67 27.26 -42.66
CA HIS A 265 9.90 27.47 -43.44
C HIS A 265 9.78 27.18 -44.94
N SER A 266 8.58 27.31 -45.51
CA SER A 266 8.33 27.11 -46.95
C SER A 266 7.72 28.32 -47.68
N SER A 267 7.90 29.52 -47.12
CA SER A 267 7.43 30.79 -47.72
C SER A 267 8.60 31.74 -47.99
#